data_AF-A0A3B9LE42-F1
#
_entry.id   AF-A0A3B9LE42-F1
#
_cell.length_a   1.000
_cell.length_b   1.000
_cell.length_c   1.000
_cell.angle_alpha   90.00
_cell.angle_beta   90.00
_cell.angle_gamma   90.00
#
_symmetry.space_group_name_H-M   'P 1'
#
loop_
_entity.id
_entity.type
_entity.pdbx_description
1 polymer ?
#
loop_
_entity_poly.entity_id
_entity_poly.type
_entity_poly.pdbx_seq_one_letter_code
_entity_poly.pdbx_strand_id
1 'polypeptide(L)'
;MVSAGINFGVDLAEEIAELKRARNAVILAHNYQVPEIQDVADFVGDSLGLSFEAKKTNADVILFCGVHFMAETAKIINPAKRVILPDLEAGCSLSESCPPEKLAKFLREHADKNYYVIAYINCSAGVKAQADVICTSGNADKIVHAAPKDRH
;
A
#
# COMPACT_ATOMS: atom_id res chain seq x y z
N MET A 1 23.90 19.57 -14.09
CA MET A 1 24.09 19.71 -12.63
C MET A 1 22.93 20.53 -12.08
N VAL A 2 21.89 19.90 -11.53
CA VAL A 2 20.88 20.59 -10.72
C VAL A 2 21.25 20.27 -9.28
N SER A 3 21.96 21.19 -8.64
CA SER A 3 22.17 21.16 -7.19
C SER A 3 20.88 21.67 -6.56
N ALA A 4 20.01 20.75 -6.13
CA ALA A 4 18.94 21.10 -5.21
C ALA A 4 19.59 21.16 -3.83
N GLY A 5 20.11 22.34 -3.49
CA GLY A 5 20.61 22.63 -2.15
C GLY A 5 19.44 22.50 -1.17
N ILE A 6 19.56 21.59 -0.21
CA ILE A 6 18.71 21.60 0.97
C ILE A 6 19.08 22.87 1.74
N ASN A 7 18.16 23.82 1.80
CA ASN A 7 18.37 25.10 2.46
C ASN A 7 18.20 24.89 3.97
N PHE A 8 19.29 25.00 4.75
CA PHE A 8 19.30 24.72 6.20
C PHE A 8 18.57 25.78 7.07
N GLY A 9 17.72 26.62 6.46
CA GLY A 9 16.97 27.68 7.13
C GLY A 9 15.44 27.63 6.95
N VAL A 10 14.91 26.59 6.28
CA VAL A 10 13.47 26.36 6.12
C VAL A 10 12.97 25.34 7.13
N ASP A 11 11.82 25.63 7.75
CA ASP A 11 11.05 24.63 8.48
C ASP A 11 10.47 23.63 7.46
N LEU A 12 11.04 22.42 7.43
CA LEU A 12 10.63 21.36 6.50
C LEU A 12 9.15 21.02 6.65
N ALA A 13 8.57 21.14 7.86
CA ALA A 13 7.15 20.88 8.06
C ALA A 13 6.28 21.93 7.36
N GLU A 14 6.71 23.20 7.40
CA GLU A 14 6.03 24.30 6.70
C GLU A 14 6.10 24.11 5.18
N GLU A 15 7.27 23.76 4.63
CA GLU A 15 7.44 23.52 3.20
C GLU A 15 6.62 22.31 2.72
N ILE A 16 6.58 21.22 3.51
CA ILE A 16 5.71 20.07 3.24
C ILE A 16 4.24 20.50 3.23
N ALA A 17 3.81 21.33 4.18
CA ALA A 17 2.44 21.82 4.24
C ALA A 17 2.09 22.72 3.04
N GLU A 18 3.01 23.58 2.60
CA GLU A 18 2.86 24.39 1.40
C GLU A 18 2.73 23.55 0.14
N LEU A 19 3.65 22.59 -0.06
CA LEU A 19 3.62 21.68 -1.20
C LEU A 19 2.36 20.82 -1.19
N LYS A 20 1.93 20.33 -0.02
CA LYS A 20 0.69 19.57 0.13
C LYS A 20 -0.51 20.36 -0.38
N ARG A 21 -0.65 21.63 0.02
CA ARG A 21 -1.73 22.52 -0.46
C ARG A 21 -1.62 22.79 -1.95
N ALA A 22 -0.42 23.15 -2.43
CA ALA A 22 -0.20 23.49 -3.84
C ALA A 22 -0.46 22.33 -4.80
N ARG A 23 -0.28 21.09 -4.33
CA ARG A 23 -0.49 19.87 -5.12
C ARG A 23 -1.85 19.21 -4.89
N ASN A 24 -2.71 19.78 -4.05
CA ASN A 24 -3.93 19.12 -3.58
C ASN A 24 -3.63 17.66 -3.15
N ALA A 25 -2.64 17.52 -2.26
CA ALA A 25 -2.14 16.23 -1.82
C ALA A 25 -2.70 15.85 -0.44
N VAL A 26 -2.75 14.54 -0.19
CA VAL A 26 -2.95 13.96 1.14
C VAL A 26 -1.72 13.14 1.52
N ILE A 27 -1.31 13.21 2.79
CA ILE A 27 -0.22 12.44 3.35
C ILE A 27 -0.80 11.33 4.24
N LEU A 28 -0.55 10.08 3.85
CA LEU A 28 -0.98 8.89 4.58
C LEU A 28 0.25 8.24 5.21
N ALA A 29 0.29 8.09 6.53
CA ALA A 29 1.42 7.50 7.24
C ALA A 29 1.04 6.20 7.95
N HIS A 30 1.91 5.20 7.85
CA HIS A 30 1.78 3.98 8.65
C HIS A 30 2.19 4.23 10.10
N ASN A 31 1.57 3.51 11.05
CA ASN A 31 1.88 3.57 12.49
C ASN A 31 3.35 3.34 12.88
N TYR A 32 4.17 2.81 11.96
CA TYR A 32 5.60 2.55 12.18
C TYR A 32 6.51 3.65 11.63
N GLN A 33 5.96 4.73 11.07
CA GLN A 33 6.74 5.88 10.65
C GLN A 33 7.32 6.61 11.87
N VAL A 34 8.42 7.33 11.66
CA VAL A 34 9.00 8.17 12.71
C VAL A 34 8.03 9.31 13.10
N PRO A 35 8.06 9.80 14.36
CA PRO A 35 7.10 10.79 14.85
C PRO A 35 6.97 12.02 13.96
N GLU A 36 8.08 12.52 13.42
CA GLU A 36 8.13 13.71 12.57
C GLU A 36 7.32 13.54 11.28
N ILE A 37 7.25 12.32 10.74
CA ILE A 37 6.42 12.00 9.57
C ILE A 37 4.95 11.83 9.96
N GLN A 38 4.68 11.31 11.16
CA GLN A 38 3.32 11.20 11.67
C GLN A 38 2.71 12.58 11.94
N ASP A 39 3.49 13.53 12.47
CA ASP A 39 3.06 14.88 12.81
C ASP A 39 2.63 15.70 11.58
N VAL A 40 3.22 15.43 10.40
CA VAL A 40 2.85 16.11 9.14
C VAL A 40 1.78 15.37 8.33
N ALA A 41 1.40 14.15 8.75
CA ALA A 41 0.43 13.33 8.04
C ALA A 41 -1.02 13.82 8.27
N ASP A 42 -1.88 13.65 7.26
CA ASP A 42 -3.32 13.92 7.41
C ASP A 42 -4.03 12.74 8.08
N PHE A 43 -3.48 11.55 7.93
CA PHE A 43 -3.99 10.34 8.58
C PHE A 43 -2.85 9.37 8.90
N VAL A 44 -2.92 8.82 10.11
CA VAL A 44 -2.00 7.78 10.62
C VAL A 44 -2.81 6.53 10.94
N GLY A 45 -2.37 5.37 10.44
CA GLY A 45 -3.11 4.13 10.69
C GLY A 45 -2.40 2.85 10.25
N ASP A 46 -3.13 1.74 10.36
CA ASP A 46 -2.70 0.43 9.86
C ASP A 46 -2.99 0.28 8.35
N SER A 47 -2.56 -0.84 7.75
CA SER A 47 -2.73 -1.10 6.31
C SER A 47 -4.20 -1.00 5.85
N LEU A 48 -5.14 -1.45 6.68
CA LEU A 48 -6.56 -1.47 6.33
C LEU A 48 -7.16 -0.06 6.39
N GLY A 49 -6.90 0.67 7.47
CA GLY A 49 -7.32 2.06 7.66
C GLY A 49 -6.79 2.95 6.54
N LEU A 50 -5.49 2.86 6.23
CA LEU A 50 -4.88 3.65 5.15
C LEU A 50 -5.50 3.33 3.78
N SER A 51 -5.87 2.07 3.52
CA SER A 51 -6.55 1.69 2.27
C SER A 51 -7.95 2.33 2.17
N PHE A 52 -8.68 2.45 3.28
CA PHE A 52 -9.96 3.14 3.31
C PHE A 52 -9.81 4.65 3.13
N GLU A 53 -8.84 5.27 3.78
CA GLU A 53 -8.61 6.71 3.63
C GLU A 53 -8.12 7.07 2.23
N ALA A 54 -7.25 6.25 1.65
CA ALA A 54 -6.87 6.37 0.24
C ALA A 54 -8.09 6.29 -0.69
N LYS A 55 -9.10 5.48 -0.36
CA LYS A 55 -10.34 5.39 -1.17
C LYS A 55 -11.25 6.61 -1.02
N LYS A 56 -11.35 7.17 0.20
CA LYS A 56 -12.25 8.28 0.52
C LYS A 56 -11.75 9.63 0.05
N THR A 57 -10.43 9.79 -0.10
CA THR A 57 -9.83 11.09 -0.41
C THR A 57 -10.24 11.63 -1.79
N ASN A 58 -10.44 12.95 -1.83
CA ASN A 58 -10.65 13.74 -3.06
C ASN A 58 -9.35 14.45 -3.51
N ALA A 59 -8.23 14.21 -2.83
CA ALA A 59 -6.92 14.72 -3.23
C ALA A 59 -6.48 14.17 -4.59
N ASP A 60 -5.74 14.95 -5.37
CA ASP A 60 -5.20 14.54 -6.67
C ASP A 60 -3.93 13.68 -6.49
N VAL A 61 -3.22 13.90 -5.39
CA VAL A 61 -1.95 13.24 -5.04
C VAL A 61 -2.07 12.56 -3.68
N ILE A 62 -1.61 11.33 -3.59
CA ILE A 62 -1.45 10.59 -2.34
C ILE A 62 0.06 10.41 -2.11
N LEU A 63 0.61 11.06 -1.09
CA LEU A 63 1.95 10.77 -0.58
C LEU A 63 1.82 9.67 0.47
N PHE A 64 2.31 8.48 0.14
CA PHE A 64 2.16 7.31 1.00
C PHE A 64 3.46 7.05 1.78
N CYS A 65 3.49 7.45 3.04
CA CYS A 65 4.59 7.23 3.96
C CYS A 65 4.46 5.83 4.60
N GLY A 66 4.89 4.82 3.85
CA GLY A 66 4.81 3.41 4.23
C GLY A 66 5.77 2.57 3.40
N VAL A 67 5.40 1.32 3.14
CA VAL A 67 6.17 0.39 2.31
C VAL A 67 5.53 0.16 0.95
N HIS A 68 6.30 -0.38 0.01
CA HIS A 68 5.96 -0.48 -1.41
C HIS A 68 4.57 -1.08 -1.70
N PHE A 69 4.24 -2.23 -1.10
CA PHE A 69 2.95 -2.89 -1.36
C PHE A 69 1.73 -2.07 -0.88
N MET A 70 1.92 -1.19 0.11
CA MET A 70 0.84 -0.33 0.61
C MET A 70 0.57 0.79 -0.39
N ALA A 71 1.63 1.41 -0.92
CA ALA A 71 1.53 2.39 -2.00
C ALA A 71 0.91 1.78 -3.28
N GLU A 72 1.31 0.55 -3.65
CA GLU A 72 0.67 -0.19 -4.74
C GLU A 72 -0.83 -0.37 -4.49
N THR A 73 -1.22 -0.73 -3.27
CA THR A 73 -2.63 -0.90 -2.90
C THR A 73 -3.41 0.42 -3.04
N ALA A 74 -2.85 1.53 -2.57
CA ALA A 74 -3.44 2.85 -2.75
C ALA A 74 -3.61 3.20 -4.24
N LYS A 75 -2.64 2.83 -5.09
CA LYS A 75 -2.70 3.06 -6.54
C LYS A 75 -3.71 2.16 -7.24
N ILE A 76 -3.85 0.89 -6.83
CA ILE A 76 -4.86 -0.04 -7.35
C ILE A 76 -6.27 0.49 -7.07
N ILE A 77 -6.52 1.01 -5.87
CA ILE A 77 -7.83 1.55 -5.48
C ILE A 77 -8.09 2.93 -6.11
N ASN A 78 -7.03 3.68 -6.44
CA ASN A 78 -7.10 5.01 -7.05
C ASN A 78 -6.33 5.07 -8.38
N PRO A 79 -6.79 4.39 -9.44
CA PRO A 79 -6.04 4.24 -10.68
C PRO A 79 -5.75 5.59 -11.37
N ALA A 80 -6.63 6.58 -11.24
CA ALA A 80 -6.47 7.90 -11.84
C ALA A 80 -5.60 8.86 -11.01
N LYS A 81 -5.48 8.64 -9.68
CA LYS A 81 -4.72 9.55 -8.81
C LYS A 81 -3.21 9.29 -8.90
N ARG A 82 -2.41 10.32 -8.63
CA ARG A 82 -0.96 10.14 -8.49
C ARG A 82 -0.66 9.61 -7.10
N VAL A 83 0.06 8.50 -7.00
CA VAL A 83 0.55 7.95 -5.72
C VAL A 83 2.07 8.04 -5.73
N ILE A 84 2.64 8.59 -4.65
CA ILE A 84 4.07 8.81 -4.48
C ILE A 84 4.50 8.03 -3.24
N LEU A 85 5.53 7.21 -3.38
CA LEU A 85 6.24 6.58 -2.29
C LEU A 85 7.59 7.32 -2.14
N PRO A 86 7.90 7.93 -0.97
CA PRO A 86 9.13 8.69 -0.79
C PRO A 86 10.41 7.90 -1.04
N ASP A 87 10.38 6.60 -0.73
CA ASP A 87 11.51 5.69 -0.88
C ASP A 87 11.05 4.37 -1.52
N LEU A 88 11.50 4.10 -2.74
CA LEU A 88 11.18 2.87 -3.48
C LEU A 88 11.84 1.63 -2.88
N GLU A 89 12.91 1.78 -2.10
CA GLU A 89 13.58 0.69 -1.40
C GLU A 89 12.90 0.31 -0.08
N ALA A 90 11.82 1.02 0.31
CA ALA A 90 10.97 0.68 1.44
C ALA A 90 10.18 -0.62 1.19
N GLY A 91 10.87 -1.75 1.24
CA GLY A 91 10.35 -3.09 1.03
C GLY A 91 9.76 -3.74 2.28
N CYS A 92 9.28 -4.97 2.11
CA CYS A 92 8.83 -5.80 3.21
C CYS A 92 9.20 -7.26 2.92
N SER A 93 10.06 -7.83 3.75
CA SER A 93 10.53 -9.22 3.64
C SER A 93 9.38 -10.23 3.57
N LEU A 94 8.26 -9.95 4.23
CA LEU A 94 7.06 -10.79 4.16
C LEU A 94 6.47 -10.80 2.75
N SER A 95 6.37 -9.65 2.08
CA SER A 95 5.87 -9.57 0.70
C SER A 95 6.81 -10.28 -0.28
N GLU A 96 8.12 -10.21 -0.03
CA GLU A 96 9.15 -10.83 -0.88
C GLU A 96 9.20 -12.36 -0.74
N SER A 97 8.68 -12.90 0.36
CA SER A 97 8.63 -14.34 0.61
C SER A 97 7.71 -15.11 -0.37
N CYS A 98 6.77 -14.42 -1.02
CA CYS A 98 5.87 -14.97 -2.02
C CYS A 98 5.98 -14.22 -3.37
N PRO A 99 6.99 -14.52 -4.21
CA PRO A 99 7.10 -13.93 -5.53
C PRO A 99 5.94 -14.33 -6.44
N PRO A 100 5.40 -13.41 -7.26
CA PRO A 100 4.24 -13.68 -8.10
C PRO A 100 4.48 -14.78 -9.12
N GLU A 101 5.71 -14.96 -9.63
CA GLU A 101 6.03 -16.01 -10.60
C GLU A 101 5.98 -17.40 -9.97
N LYS A 102 6.38 -17.51 -8.70
CA LYS A 102 6.33 -18.78 -7.94
C LYS A 102 4.89 -19.17 -7.63
N LEU A 103 4.06 -18.21 -7.20
CA LEU A 103 2.62 -18.46 -7.02
C LEU A 103 1.97 -18.89 -8.33
N ALA A 104 2.25 -18.19 -9.43
CA ALA A 104 1.68 -18.51 -10.74
C ALA A 104 2.07 -19.92 -11.18
N LYS A 105 3.33 -20.32 -10.94
CA LYS A 105 3.80 -21.67 -11.22
C LYS A 105 3.05 -22.71 -10.39
N PHE A 106 2.94 -22.50 -9.09
CA PHE A 106 2.22 -23.40 -8.18
C PHE A 106 0.75 -23.58 -8.60
N LEU A 107 0.04 -22.49 -8.88
CA LEU A 107 -1.38 -22.56 -9.29
C LEU A 107 -1.56 -23.30 -10.62
N ARG A 108 -0.61 -23.18 -11.56
CA ARG A 108 -0.65 -23.94 -12.82
C ARG A 108 -0.37 -25.43 -12.62
N GLU A 109 0.62 -25.78 -11.79
CA GLU A 109 0.97 -27.17 -11.50
C GLU A 109 -0.14 -27.92 -10.74
N HIS A 110 -1.03 -27.18 -10.07
CA HIS A 110 -2.15 -27.70 -9.31
C HIS A 110 -3.50 -27.18 -9.83
N ALA A 111 -3.62 -26.93 -11.14
CA ALA A 111 -4.84 -26.40 -11.73
C ALA A 111 -6.06 -27.32 -11.51
N ASP A 112 -5.84 -28.63 -11.33
CA ASP A 112 -6.86 -29.63 -10.99
C ASP A 112 -7.51 -29.41 -9.63
N LYS A 113 -6.83 -28.71 -8.70
CA LYS A 113 -7.30 -28.48 -7.33
C LYS A 113 -8.31 -27.35 -7.20
N ASN A 114 -8.41 -26.48 -8.20
CA ASN A 114 -9.36 -25.36 -8.21
C ASN A 114 -9.28 -24.49 -6.92
N TYR A 115 -8.06 -24.11 -6.52
CA TYR A 115 -7.83 -23.39 -5.26
C TYR A 115 -8.57 -22.04 -5.21
N TYR A 116 -9.09 -21.65 -4.04
CA TYR A 116 -9.53 -20.29 -3.74
C TYR A 116 -8.39 -19.51 -3.08
N VAL A 117 -7.78 -18.59 -3.82
CA VAL A 117 -6.56 -17.91 -3.42
C VAL A 117 -6.89 -16.71 -2.55
N ILE A 118 -6.71 -16.88 -1.23
CA ILE A 118 -6.81 -15.80 -0.25
C ILE A 118 -5.40 -15.25 0.00
N ALA A 119 -5.14 -14.00 -0.38
CA ALA A 119 -3.85 -13.37 -0.16
C ALA A 119 -3.91 -12.30 0.94
N TYR A 120 -2.90 -12.28 1.80
CA TYR A 120 -2.74 -11.22 2.78
C TYR A 120 -2.38 -9.89 2.10
N ILE A 121 -2.86 -8.76 2.60
CA ILE A 121 -2.65 -7.43 1.98
C ILE A 121 -1.17 -7.06 1.82
N ASN A 122 -0.30 -7.60 2.69
CA ASN A 122 1.16 -7.44 2.64
C ASN A 122 1.80 -8.37 1.59
N CYS A 123 1.34 -8.28 0.34
CA CYS A 123 1.91 -8.96 -0.82
C CYS A 123 2.02 -7.99 -2.01
N SER A 124 2.80 -8.32 -3.03
CA SER A 124 2.96 -7.46 -4.21
C SER A 124 1.67 -7.36 -5.03
N ALA A 125 1.54 -6.30 -5.84
CA ALA A 125 0.46 -6.17 -6.81
C ALA A 125 0.34 -7.40 -7.74
N GLY A 126 1.46 -8.02 -8.11
CA GLY A 126 1.48 -9.24 -8.93
C GLY A 126 0.88 -10.46 -8.23
N VAL A 127 1.03 -10.59 -6.90
CA VAL A 127 0.34 -11.62 -6.12
C VAL A 127 -1.14 -11.27 -5.98
N LYS A 128 -1.47 -10.00 -5.72
CA LYS A 128 -2.86 -9.54 -5.65
C LYS A 128 -3.64 -9.84 -6.92
N ALA A 129 -3.01 -9.71 -8.09
CA ALA A 129 -3.61 -10.02 -9.39
C ALA A 129 -3.94 -11.52 -9.59
N GLN A 130 -3.35 -12.41 -8.79
CA GLN A 130 -3.58 -13.85 -8.84
C GLN A 130 -4.47 -14.34 -7.69
N ALA A 131 -4.86 -13.45 -6.77
CA ALA A 131 -5.70 -13.75 -5.64
C ALA A 131 -7.18 -13.57 -6.00
N ASP A 132 -8.04 -14.43 -5.47
CA ASP A 132 -9.49 -14.27 -5.55
C ASP A 132 -9.98 -13.20 -4.57
N VAL A 133 -9.31 -13.08 -3.42
CA VAL A 133 -9.66 -12.10 -2.39
C VAL A 133 -8.44 -11.70 -1.57
N ILE A 134 -8.43 -10.43 -1.16
CA ILE A 134 -7.41 -9.87 -0.26
C ILE A 134 -7.96 -9.80 1.16
N CYS A 135 -7.18 -10.25 2.14
CA CYS A 135 -7.51 -10.15 3.55
C CYS A 135 -6.47 -9.34 4.35
N THR A 136 -6.85 -8.89 5.54
CA THR A 136 -5.99 -8.28 6.54
C THR A 136 -6.13 -9.04 7.86
N SER A 137 -5.30 -8.72 8.86
CA SER A 137 -5.31 -9.44 10.13
C SER A 137 -6.66 -9.30 10.85
N GLY A 138 -7.32 -8.15 10.67
CA GLY A 138 -8.63 -7.87 11.25
C GLY A 138 -9.81 -8.57 10.57
N ASN A 139 -9.65 -9.18 9.38
CA ASN A 139 -10.74 -9.84 8.67
C ASN A 139 -10.42 -11.24 8.12
N ALA A 140 -9.20 -11.74 8.28
CA ALA A 140 -8.76 -13.02 7.71
C ALA A 140 -9.68 -14.19 8.09
N ASP A 141 -10.01 -14.34 9.37
CA ASP A 141 -10.90 -15.41 9.85
C ASP A 141 -12.26 -15.40 9.15
N LYS A 142 -12.87 -14.22 9.02
CA LYS A 142 -14.15 -14.03 8.32
C LYS A 142 -14.04 -14.37 6.83
N ILE A 143 -12.96 -13.96 6.18
CA ILE A 143 -12.75 -14.20 4.74
C ILE A 143 -12.52 -15.70 4.47
N VAL A 144 -11.74 -16.38 5.30
CA VAL A 144 -11.49 -17.82 5.18
C VAL A 144 -12.78 -18.64 5.34
N HIS A 145 -13.59 -18.34 6.35
CA HIS A 145 -14.88 -19.02 6.54
C HIS A 145 -15.91 -18.73 5.44
N ALA A 146 -15.77 -17.62 4.72
CA ALA A 146 -16.62 -17.23 3.60
C ALA A 146 -16.17 -17.81 2.25
N ALA A 147 -15.05 -18.56 2.21
CA ALA A 147 -14.54 -19.15 0.98
C ALA A 147 -15.59 -20.11 0.35
N PRO A 148 -15.71 -20.13 -1.00
CA PRO A 148 -16.63 -21.03 -1.68
C PRO A 148 -16.34 -22.49 -1.34
N LYS A 149 -17.39 -23.26 -1.02
CA LYS A 149 -17.24 -24.66 -0.59
C LYS A 149 -16.81 -25.61 -1.73
N ASP A 150 -16.97 -25.17 -2.98
CA ASP A 150 -16.61 -25.89 -4.20
C ASP A 150 -15.19 -25.58 -4.69
N ARG A 151 -14.44 -24.76 -3.94
CA ARG A 151 -13.03 -24.42 -4.17
C ARG A 151 -12.21 -24.77 -2.93
N HIS A 152 -11.00 -25.28 -3.15
CA HIS A 152 -10.13 -25.78 -2.08
C HIS A 152 -9.14 -24.74 -1.56
#